data_AF-A0A5C6E866-F1
#
_entry.id   AF-A0A5C6E866-F1
#
_cell.length_a   1.000
_cell.length_b   1.000
_cell.length_c   1.000
_cell.angle_alpha   90.00
_cell.angle_beta   90.00
_cell.angle_gamma   90.00
#
_symmetry.space_group_name_H-M   'P 1'
#
loop_
_entity.id
_entity.type
_entity.pdbx_description
1 polymer ?
#
loop_
_entity_poly.entity_id
_entity_poly.type
_entity_poly.pdbx_seq_one_letter_code
_entity_poly.pdbx_strand_id
1 'polypeptide(L)'
;MRPAFESGRKIGVDNSKAKLDVYRPDTKAFIHRTNTEEDTQEFSKSLKRKRQRTRRRNQLLGLINQENNRLKQTWGEDAKESIRVVLECLKKQLKQIDSQLAKMLKVDQENNRIIEILGSIKCVGPVLISTRITSLPELGKPNRKQIAKRVRVAPIHRDSGSKSGKRFIGRGRGKVRRVLYIAAVVGIRPGAVRKAYDTHLNSKGKESKVAMP
;
A
#
# COMPACT_ATOMS: atom_id res chain seq x y z
N MET A 1 -20.37 25.93 -37.84
CA MET A 1 -18.96 25.46 -37.82
C MET A 1 -18.42 25.60 -36.39
N ARG A 2 -18.14 24.50 -35.69
CA ARG A 2 -17.40 24.51 -34.41
C ARG A 2 -15.96 24.12 -34.71
N PRO A 3 -14.93 24.82 -34.19
CA PRO A 3 -13.55 24.39 -34.39
C PRO A 3 -13.23 23.16 -33.51
N ALA A 4 -12.34 22.34 -34.05
CA ALA A 4 -11.98 21.01 -33.57
C ALA A 4 -11.21 21.04 -32.25
N PHE A 5 -11.48 20.06 -31.39
CA PHE A 5 -10.76 19.81 -30.15
C PHE A 5 -9.60 18.85 -30.45
N GLU A 6 -8.44 19.39 -30.81
CA GLU A 6 -7.23 18.59 -31.02
C GLU A 6 -6.44 18.38 -29.71
N SER A 7 -6.22 17.09 -29.42
CA SER A 7 -4.93 16.51 -29.05
C SER A 7 -4.16 17.06 -27.82
N GLY A 8 -4.09 16.22 -26.78
CA GLY A 8 -2.77 15.84 -26.27
C GLY A 8 -2.12 16.71 -25.19
N ARG A 9 -2.78 16.97 -24.06
CA ARG A 9 -2.03 17.28 -22.82
C ARG A 9 -1.35 16.02 -22.30
N LYS A 10 -0.16 15.72 -22.83
CA LYS A 10 0.83 14.88 -22.15
C LYS A 10 0.97 15.45 -20.74
N ILE A 11 0.70 14.65 -19.72
CA ILE A 11 1.07 14.99 -18.33
C ILE A 11 2.60 14.87 -18.27
N GLY A 12 3.29 15.86 -18.84
CA GLY A 12 4.71 16.06 -18.69
C GLY A 12 4.94 16.78 -17.37
N VAL A 13 5.79 16.22 -16.51
CA VAL A 13 6.37 17.01 -15.43
C VAL A 13 7.37 17.94 -16.11
N ASP A 14 7.11 19.24 -16.06
CA ASP A 14 8.02 20.26 -16.55
C ASP A 14 9.28 20.26 -15.67
N ASN A 15 10.33 19.61 -16.16
CA ASN A 15 11.63 19.51 -15.49
C ASN A 15 12.48 20.77 -15.67
N SER A 16 12.01 21.80 -16.41
CA SER A 16 12.75 23.04 -16.63
C SER A 16 12.75 23.99 -15.42
N LYS A 17 11.86 23.76 -14.44
CA LYS A 17 11.80 24.56 -13.22
C LYS A 17 12.82 24.02 -12.20
N ALA A 18 13.92 24.75 -12.05
CA ALA A 18 14.99 24.48 -11.08
C ALA A 18 14.53 24.50 -9.60
N LYS A 19 13.33 25.01 -9.33
CA LYS A 19 12.70 25.08 -8.00
C LYS A 19 11.24 24.69 -8.12
N LEU A 20 10.78 23.79 -7.25
CA LEU A 20 9.36 23.52 -7.05
C LEU A 20 8.95 24.08 -5.69
N ASP A 21 8.29 25.23 -5.69
CA ASP A 21 7.73 25.81 -4.48
C ASP A 21 6.45 25.05 -4.12
N VAL A 22 6.58 24.13 -3.16
CA VAL A 22 5.41 23.46 -2.59
C VAL A 22 4.87 24.35 -1.48
N TYR A 23 3.82 25.11 -1.81
CA TYR A 23 3.09 25.90 -0.82
C TYR A 23 2.46 25.00 0.23
N ARG A 24 2.76 25.26 1.51
CA ARG A 24 2.20 24.56 2.66
C ARG A 24 1.14 25.45 3.34
N PRO A 25 -0.17 25.18 3.15
CA PRO A 25 -1.24 26.05 3.63
C PRO A 25 -1.26 26.20 5.16
N ASP A 26 -0.94 25.13 5.89
CA ASP A 26 -1.07 25.08 7.35
C ASP A 26 0.03 25.83 8.10
N THR A 27 1.22 25.98 7.51
CA THR A 27 2.37 26.64 8.15
C THR A 27 2.74 27.96 7.47
N LYS A 28 1.98 28.37 6.44
CA LYS A 28 2.31 29.48 5.52
C LYS A 28 3.77 29.47 5.02
N ALA A 29 4.38 28.29 4.94
CA ALA A 29 5.78 28.13 4.57
C ALA A 29 5.89 27.60 3.14
N PHE A 30 6.82 28.16 2.36
CA PHE A 30 7.20 27.60 1.08
C PHE A 30 8.29 26.55 1.32
N ILE A 31 8.02 25.29 0.97
CA ILE A 31 9.09 24.29 0.93
C ILE A 31 9.79 24.49 -0.41
N HIS A 32 10.92 25.18 -0.36
CA HIS A 32 11.82 25.27 -1.50
C HIS A 32 12.48 23.90 -1.68
N ARG A 33 12.01 23.13 -2.68
CA ARG A 33 12.76 21.98 -3.17
C ARG A 33 13.58 22.45 -4.36
N THR A 34 14.88 22.60 -4.13
CA THR A 34 15.87 22.70 -5.21
C THR A 34 15.86 21.37 -5.96
N ASN A 35 15.65 21.44 -7.27
CA ASN A 35 15.67 20.27 -8.15
C ASN A 35 17.12 20.04 -8.62
N THR A 36 18.06 20.00 -7.68
CA THR A 36 19.47 19.69 -7.96
C THR A 36 19.64 18.18 -8.14
N GLU A 37 20.56 17.79 -9.01
CA GLU A 37 20.82 16.37 -9.30
C GLU A 37 21.24 15.59 -8.03
N GLU A 38 21.96 16.26 -7.13
CA GLU A 38 22.42 15.71 -5.84
C GLU A 38 21.24 15.39 -4.89
N ASP A 39 20.30 16.32 -4.72
CA ASP A 39 19.10 16.13 -3.87
C ASP A 39 18.23 14.98 -4.37
N THR A 40 18.08 14.84 -5.69
CA THR A 40 17.31 13.74 -6.29
C THR A 40 18.01 12.39 -6.10
N GLN A 41 19.34 12.34 -6.18
CA GLN A 41 20.12 11.14 -5.93
C GLN A 41 20.04 10.71 -4.47
N GLU A 42 20.18 11.64 -3.53
CA GLU A 42 20.09 11.37 -2.10
C GLU A 42 18.70 10.87 -1.70
N PHE A 43 17.64 11.52 -2.18
CA PHE A 43 16.27 11.06 -1.98
C PHE A 43 16.05 9.64 -2.53
N SER A 44 16.59 9.35 -3.73
CA SER A 44 16.51 8.02 -4.33
C SER A 44 17.21 6.96 -3.45
N LYS A 45 18.35 7.29 -2.85
CA LYS A 45 19.14 6.42 -1.98
C LYS A 45 18.42 6.16 -0.67
N SER A 46 17.87 7.20 -0.04
CA SER A 46 17.02 7.11 1.16
C SER A 46 15.81 6.22 0.90
N LEU A 47 15.09 6.43 -0.21
CA LEU A 47 13.93 5.62 -0.58
C LEU A 47 14.29 4.16 -0.88
N LYS A 48 15.43 3.91 -1.55
CA LYS A 48 15.96 2.55 -1.78
C LYS A 48 16.22 1.82 -0.46
N ARG A 49 16.85 2.49 0.52
CA ARG A 49 17.08 1.94 1.88
C ARG A 49 15.77 1.59 2.58
N LYS A 50 14.80 2.51 2.60
CA LYS A 50 13.46 2.29 3.18
C LYS A 50 12.73 1.11 2.51
N ARG A 51 12.83 1.01 1.18
CA ARG A 51 12.26 -0.09 0.37
C ARG A 51 12.90 -1.44 0.70
N GLN A 52 14.21 -1.50 0.95
CA GLN A 52 14.90 -2.75 1.26
C GLN A 52 14.34 -3.39 2.54
N ARG A 53 14.11 -2.60 3.60
CA ARG A 53 13.52 -3.10 4.86
C ARG A 53 12.09 -3.64 4.64
N THR A 54 11.26 -2.90 3.92
CA THR A 54 9.90 -3.33 3.57
C THR A 54 9.91 -4.58 2.68
N ARG A 55 10.89 -4.70 1.77
CA ARG A 55 11.08 -5.90 0.93
C ARG A 55 11.48 -7.10 1.77
N ARG A 56 12.44 -6.95 2.69
CA ARG A 56 12.90 -8.03 3.58
C ARG A 56 11.78 -8.55 4.45
N ARG A 57 10.97 -7.65 5.03
CA ARG A 57 9.76 -8.03 5.79
C ARG A 57 8.84 -8.94 4.98
N ASN A 58 8.56 -8.57 3.72
CA ASN A 58 7.70 -9.35 2.84
C ASN A 58 8.32 -10.70 2.45
N GLN A 59 9.65 -10.79 2.32
CA GLN A 59 10.35 -12.05 2.10
C GLN A 59 10.21 -12.97 3.32
N LEU A 60 10.41 -12.46 4.53
CA LEU A 60 10.23 -13.22 5.77
C LEU A 60 8.80 -13.74 5.92
N LEU A 61 7.79 -12.92 5.63
CA LEU A 61 6.39 -13.38 5.58
C LEU A 61 6.17 -14.48 4.54
N GLY A 62 6.84 -14.40 3.39
CA GLY A 62 6.81 -15.43 2.37
C GLY A 62 7.35 -16.77 2.90
N LEU A 63 8.52 -16.73 3.54
CA LEU A 63 9.14 -17.92 4.15
C LEU A 63 8.28 -18.50 5.28
N ILE A 64 7.75 -17.67 6.17
CA ILE A 64 6.85 -18.11 7.25
C ILE A 64 5.63 -18.83 6.67
N ASN A 65 5.04 -18.31 5.60
CA ASN A 65 3.89 -18.98 4.97
C ASN A 65 4.29 -20.31 4.32
N GLN A 66 5.48 -20.39 3.71
CA GLN A 66 6.00 -21.63 3.15
C GLN A 66 6.24 -22.69 4.24
N GLU A 67 6.88 -22.31 5.34
CA GLU A 67 7.12 -23.23 6.46
C GLU A 67 5.83 -23.67 7.15
N ASN A 68 4.85 -22.78 7.32
CA ASN A 68 3.54 -23.16 7.83
C ASN A 68 2.82 -24.15 6.90
N ASN A 69 2.98 -24.02 5.59
CA ASN A 69 2.41 -24.97 4.65
C ASN A 69 3.12 -26.33 4.72
N ARG A 70 4.45 -26.33 4.85
CA ARG A 70 5.24 -27.55 5.05
C ARG A 70 4.83 -28.27 6.33
N LEU A 71 4.71 -27.55 7.45
CA LEU A 71 4.28 -28.09 8.74
C LEU A 71 2.92 -28.83 8.65
N LYS A 72 1.99 -28.32 7.83
CA LYS A 72 0.67 -28.96 7.61
C LYS A 72 0.73 -30.22 6.75
N GLN A 73 1.76 -30.36 5.92
CA GLN A 73 1.92 -31.47 4.98
C GLN A 73 2.86 -32.56 5.51
N THR A 74 3.70 -32.25 6.50
CA THR A 74 4.61 -33.19 7.13
C THR A 74 3.89 -34.08 8.14
N TRP A 75 4.14 -35.39 8.12
CA TRP A 75 3.55 -36.34 9.07
C TRP A 75 4.46 -36.64 10.27
N GLY A 76 5.76 -36.87 10.05
CA GLY A 76 6.74 -37.23 11.09
C GLY A 76 7.02 -36.11 12.10
N GLU A 77 7.12 -36.45 13.38
CA GLU A 77 7.24 -35.47 14.48
C GLU A 77 8.63 -34.82 14.53
N ASP A 78 9.71 -35.56 14.29
CA ASP A 78 11.07 -35.00 14.26
C ASP A 78 11.22 -33.91 13.19
N ALA A 79 10.64 -34.15 12.01
CA ALA A 79 10.63 -33.18 10.92
C ALA A 79 9.75 -31.96 11.24
N LYS A 80 8.61 -32.14 11.92
CA LYS A 80 7.78 -31.02 12.40
C LYS A 80 8.52 -30.17 13.42
N GLU A 81 9.26 -30.79 14.34
CA GLU A 81 10.02 -30.06 15.35
C GLU A 81 11.11 -29.19 14.71
N SER A 82 11.85 -29.75 13.74
CA SER A 82 12.81 -28.97 12.93
C SER A 82 12.14 -27.76 12.23
N ILE A 83 10.95 -27.95 11.64
CA ILE A 83 10.21 -26.84 11.01
C ILE A 83 9.76 -25.79 12.04
N ARG A 84 9.32 -26.21 13.24
CA ARG A 84 8.94 -25.28 14.33
C ARG A 84 10.12 -24.43 14.77
N VAL A 85 11.31 -25.01 14.91
CA VAL A 85 12.55 -24.29 15.25
C VAL A 85 12.84 -23.19 14.21
N VAL A 86 12.74 -23.52 12.92
CA VAL A 86 12.94 -22.55 11.83
C VAL A 86 11.85 -21.46 11.86
N LEU A 87 10.59 -21.84 12.07
CA LEU A 87 9.47 -20.90 12.18
C LEU A 87 9.68 -19.88 13.30
N GLU A 88 10.15 -20.32 14.47
CA GLU A 88 10.43 -19.42 15.60
C GLU A 88 11.58 -18.46 15.27
N CYS A 89 12.63 -18.93 14.61
CA CYS A 89 13.71 -18.06 14.11
C CYS A 89 13.17 -16.99 13.13
N LEU A 90 12.34 -17.39 12.16
CA LEU A 90 11.74 -16.47 11.18
C LEU A 90 10.81 -15.44 11.84
N LYS A 91 9.99 -15.85 12.82
CA LYS A 91 9.11 -14.94 13.58
C LYS A 91 9.91 -13.93 14.39
N LYS A 92 11.02 -14.36 15.03
CA LYS A 92 11.93 -13.46 15.75
C LYS A 92 12.55 -12.42 14.79
N GLN A 93 13.03 -12.85 13.63
CA GLN A 93 13.54 -11.92 12.61
C GLN A 93 12.46 -10.96 12.11
N LEU A 94 11.23 -11.43 11.92
CA LEU A 94 10.12 -10.57 11.49
C LEU A 94 9.84 -9.47 12.52
N LYS A 95 9.79 -9.82 13.82
CA LYS A 95 9.62 -8.84 14.91
C LYS A 95 10.74 -7.80 14.93
N GLN A 96 11.98 -8.25 14.73
CA GLN A 96 13.13 -7.33 14.63
C GLN A 96 12.95 -6.35 13.46
N ILE A 97 12.60 -6.83 12.26
CA ILE A 97 12.35 -5.95 11.10
C ILE A 97 11.18 -4.98 11.36
N ASP A 98 10.11 -5.44 12.00
CA ASP A 98 8.96 -4.59 12.34
C ASP A 98 9.35 -3.48 13.32
N SER A 99 10.15 -3.78 14.35
CA SER A 99 10.70 -2.77 15.26
C SER A 99 11.62 -1.77 14.55
N GLN A 100 12.44 -2.24 13.60
CA GLN A 100 13.32 -1.38 12.81
C GLN A 100 12.52 -0.45 11.89
N LEU A 101 11.43 -0.94 11.30
CA LEU A 101 10.51 -0.11 10.52
C LEU A 101 9.85 0.96 11.39
N ALA A 102 9.41 0.62 12.61
CA ALA A 102 8.86 1.59 13.54
C ALA A 102 9.88 2.67 13.93
N LYS A 103 11.13 2.27 14.25
CA LYS A 103 12.23 3.22 14.53
C LYS A 103 12.53 4.13 13.34
N MET A 104 12.57 3.56 12.14
CA MET A 104 12.79 4.31 10.90
C MET A 104 11.72 5.38 10.68
N LEU A 105 10.46 5.11 11.01
CA LEU A 105 9.38 6.08 10.89
C LEU A 105 9.51 7.23 11.90
N LYS A 106 9.98 6.96 13.12
CA LYS A 106 10.19 8.02 14.13
C LYS A 106 11.26 9.03 13.73
N VAL A 107 12.28 8.59 13.00
CA VAL A 107 13.41 9.43 12.56
C VAL A 107 13.10 10.16 11.24
N ASP A 108 12.07 9.76 10.51
CA ASP A 108 11.77 10.24 9.16
C ASP A 108 11.09 11.63 9.16
N GLN A 109 11.90 12.68 9.29
CA GLN A 109 11.43 14.07 9.33
C GLN A 109 10.70 14.50 8.03
N GLU A 110 11.15 14.02 6.86
CA GLU A 110 10.56 14.36 5.56
C GLU A 110 9.08 13.93 5.45
N ASN A 111 8.74 12.79 6.05
CA ASN A 111 7.40 12.21 5.99
C ASN A 111 6.60 12.43 7.27
N ASN A 112 7.10 13.24 8.22
CA ASN A 112 6.53 13.34 9.56
C ASN A 112 5.02 13.65 9.55
N ARG A 113 4.58 14.63 8.74
CA ARG A 113 3.16 14.97 8.62
C ARG A 113 2.30 13.81 8.09
N ILE A 114 2.81 13.03 7.13
CA ILE A 114 2.10 11.85 6.62
C ILE A 114 2.03 10.77 7.70
N ILE A 115 3.12 10.60 8.45
CA ILE A 115 3.22 9.62 9.53
C ILE A 115 2.24 9.97 10.65
N GLU A 116 2.15 11.25 11.02
CA GLU A 116 1.22 11.77 12.02
C GLU A 116 -0.24 11.59 11.60
N ILE A 117 -0.61 12.06 10.40
CA ILE A 117 -1.98 11.93 9.88
C ILE A 117 -2.39 10.46 9.81
N LEU A 118 -1.54 9.60 9.23
CA LEU A 118 -1.86 8.18 9.12
C LEU A 118 -1.83 7.48 10.48
N GLY A 119 -0.93 7.87 11.38
CA GLY A 119 -0.81 7.32 12.74
C GLY A 119 -1.97 7.68 13.66
N SER A 120 -2.67 8.80 13.40
CA SER A 120 -3.90 9.16 14.12
C SER A 120 -5.04 8.14 13.90
N ILE A 121 -5.00 7.39 12.79
CA ILE A 121 -6.01 6.41 12.45
C ILE A 121 -5.70 5.12 13.21
N LYS A 122 -6.53 4.76 14.21
CA LYS A 122 -6.38 3.58 15.09
C LYS A 122 -6.06 2.25 14.36
N CYS A 123 -6.44 2.11 13.10
CA CYS A 123 -6.34 0.86 12.34
C CYS A 123 -5.15 0.84 11.37
N VAL A 124 -4.37 1.92 11.36
CA VAL A 124 -3.21 2.11 10.50
C VAL A 124 -1.94 1.96 11.33
N GLY A 125 -1.24 0.85 11.12
CA GLY A 125 0.02 0.55 11.82
C GLY A 125 1.28 0.99 11.07
N PRO A 126 2.46 0.91 11.72
CA PRO A 126 3.76 1.24 11.13
C PRO A 126 4.04 0.54 9.79
N VAL A 127 3.54 -0.69 9.63
CA VAL A 127 3.69 -1.48 8.39
C VAL A 127 2.94 -0.84 7.22
N LEU A 128 1.73 -0.31 7.45
CA LEU A 128 0.96 0.36 6.40
C LEU A 128 1.60 1.70 6.03
N ILE A 129 2.02 2.48 7.02
CA ILE A 129 2.68 3.76 6.82
C ILE A 129 3.98 3.59 6.01
N SER A 130 4.85 2.66 6.43
CA SER A 130 6.09 2.34 5.71
C SER A 130 5.83 1.78 4.31
N THR A 131 4.78 0.97 4.12
CA THR A 131 4.37 0.46 2.81
C THR A 131 3.88 1.60 1.91
N ARG A 132 3.11 2.57 2.43
CA ARG A 132 2.69 3.76 1.69
C ARG A 132 3.90 4.57 1.25
N ILE A 133 4.82 4.90 2.15
CA ILE A 133 6.00 5.73 1.85
C ILE A 133 6.88 5.05 0.78
N THR A 134 7.12 3.74 0.91
CA THR A 134 8.06 3.03 0.03
C THR A 134 7.43 2.59 -1.30
N SER A 135 6.18 2.16 -1.26
CA SER A 135 5.52 1.42 -2.34
C SER A 135 4.33 2.17 -2.93
N LEU A 136 3.91 3.30 -2.37
CA LEU A 136 2.90 4.21 -2.94
C LEU A 136 3.18 5.69 -2.58
N PRO A 137 4.39 6.21 -2.86
CA PRO A 137 4.76 7.59 -2.54
C PRO A 137 3.88 8.65 -3.24
N GLU A 138 3.26 8.27 -4.36
CA GLU A 138 2.36 9.16 -5.10
C GLU A 138 0.99 9.38 -4.45
N LEU A 139 0.64 8.62 -3.39
CA LEU A 139 -0.69 8.72 -2.76
C LEU A 139 -0.94 10.14 -2.24
N GLY A 140 -1.98 10.78 -2.77
CA GLY A 140 -2.37 12.17 -2.47
C GLY A 140 -2.14 13.15 -3.61
N LYS A 141 -1.41 12.78 -4.68
CA LYS A 141 -1.20 13.64 -5.86
C LYS A 141 -2.16 13.35 -7.02
N PRO A 142 -2.30 12.09 -7.50
CA PRO A 142 -3.18 11.80 -8.62
C PRO A 142 -4.61 11.51 -8.16
N ASN A 143 -5.57 11.60 -9.10
CA ASN A 143 -6.98 11.36 -8.85
C ASN A 143 -7.24 9.94 -8.27
N ARG A 144 -8.25 9.80 -7.41
CA ARG A 144 -8.69 8.53 -6.79
C ARG A 144 -8.80 7.37 -7.79
N LYS A 145 -9.33 7.61 -8.99
CA LYS A 145 -9.46 6.57 -10.05
C LYS A 145 -8.09 6.08 -10.54
N GLN A 146 -7.12 6.98 -10.66
CA GLN A 146 -5.77 6.63 -11.10
C GLN A 146 -5.02 5.83 -10.02
N ILE A 147 -5.12 6.21 -8.75
CA ILE A 147 -4.57 5.42 -7.63
C ILE A 147 -5.22 4.03 -7.59
N ALA A 148 -6.55 3.95 -7.66
CA ALA A 148 -7.27 2.69 -7.63
C ALA A 148 -6.85 1.76 -8.79
N LYS A 149 -6.58 2.33 -9.98
CA LYS A 149 -6.04 1.60 -11.14
C LYS A 149 -4.57 1.20 -10.97
N ARG A 150 -3.73 2.02 -10.30
CA ARG A 150 -2.30 1.70 -10.05
C ARG A 150 -2.11 0.61 -9.00
N VAL A 151 -2.87 0.68 -7.91
CA VAL A 151 -2.84 -0.34 -6.84
C VAL A 151 -3.65 -1.58 -7.24
N ARG A 152 -4.54 -1.45 -8.24
CA ARG A 152 -5.50 -2.45 -8.70
C ARG A 152 -6.42 -2.92 -7.59
N VAL A 153 -7.10 -1.95 -6.99
CA VAL A 153 -8.23 -2.16 -6.09
C VAL A 153 -9.56 -2.09 -6.86
N ALA A 154 -9.60 -1.35 -7.97
CA ALA A 154 -10.78 -1.29 -8.83
C ALA A 154 -10.90 -2.55 -9.72
N PRO A 155 -12.09 -3.20 -9.77
CA PRO A 155 -12.37 -4.27 -10.73
C PRO A 155 -12.22 -3.78 -12.17
N ILE A 156 -11.68 -4.63 -13.05
CA ILE A 156 -11.48 -4.32 -14.46
C ILE A 156 -12.52 -5.05 -15.31
N HIS A 157 -13.01 -4.37 -16.34
CA HIS A 157 -13.90 -4.94 -17.35
C HIS A 157 -13.22 -6.13 -18.07
N ARG A 158 -13.97 -7.22 -18.22
CA ARG A 158 -13.55 -8.40 -18.99
C ARG A 158 -14.63 -8.70 -20.03
N ASP A 159 -14.92 -7.67 -20.82
CA ASP A 159 -15.96 -7.67 -21.83
C ASP A 159 -15.28 -7.90 -23.19
N SER A 160 -15.80 -8.82 -24.01
CA SER A 160 -15.29 -9.14 -25.35
C SER A 160 -16.44 -9.36 -26.31
N GLY A 161 -16.59 -8.49 -27.33
CA GLY A 161 -17.76 -8.53 -28.20
C GLY A 161 -19.07 -8.45 -27.40
N SER A 162 -19.96 -9.43 -27.58
CA SER A 162 -21.22 -9.56 -26.83
C SER A 162 -21.07 -10.17 -25.43
N LYS A 163 -19.90 -10.69 -25.07
CA LYS A 163 -19.67 -11.35 -23.78
C LYS A 163 -19.35 -10.32 -22.70
N SER A 164 -20.19 -10.24 -21.66
CA SER A 164 -19.83 -9.55 -20.42
C SER A 164 -19.48 -10.55 -19.32
N GLY A 165 -18.23 -10.50 -18.84
CA GLY A 165 -17.71 -11.41 -17.82
C GLY A 165 -17.72 -10.82 -16.41
N LYS A 166 -17.64 -11.69 -15.38
CA LYS A 166 -17.46 -11.25 -13.99
C LYS A 166 -16.18 -10.40 -13.90
N ARG A 167 -16.30 -9.19 -13.33
CA ARG A 167 -15.19 -8.25 -13.17
C ARG A 167 -14.31 -8.69 -12.02
N PHE A 168 -13.01 -8.77 -12.25
CA PHE A 168 -12.03 -9.16 -11.23
C PHE A 168 -10.98 -8.06 -11.03
N ILE A 169 -10.39 -8.04 -9.84
CA ILE A 169 -9.14 -7.32 -9.61
C ILE A 169 -7.99 -8.10 -10.25
N GLY A 170 -7.09 -7.40 -10.95
CA GLY A 170 -5.95 -8.00 -11.66
C GLY A 170 -4.60 -7.71 -10.98
N ARG A 171 -3.54 -7.79 -11.80
CA ARG A 171 -2.10 -7.44 -11.59
C ARG A 171 -1.84 -6.17 -10.73
N GLY A 172 -0.59 -5.70 -10.58
CA GLY A 172 -0.29 -4.40 -9.94
C GLY A 172 0.36 -4.52 -8.56
N ARG A 173 0.17 -3.52 -7.69
CA ARG A 173 0.88 -3.44 -6.38
C ARG A 173 0.19 -4.30 -5.31
N GLY A 174 0.15 -5.62 -5.52
CA GLY A 174 -0.53 -6.58 -4.63
C GLY A 174 -0.08 -6.51 -3.17
N LYS A 175 1.20 -6.14 -2.92
CA LYS A 175 1.72 -5.90 -1.56
C LYS A 175 1.00 -4.75 -0.85
N VAL A 176 0.78 -3.64 -1.54
CA VAL A 176 0.06 -2.47 -1.01
C VAL A 176 -1.40 -2.83 -0.78
N ARG A 177 -2.04 -3.50 -1.74
CA ARG A 177 -3.42 -3.98 -1.61
C ARG A 177 -3.62 -4.88 -0.39
N ARG A 178 -2.70 -5.81 -0.14
CA ARG A 178 -2.77 -6.71 1.03
C ARG A 178 -2.76 -5.93 2.35
N VAL A 179 -1.87 -4.96 2.48
CA VAL A 179 -1.76 -4.18 3.73
C VAL A 179 -2.96 -3.24 3.91
N LEU A 180 -3.46 -2.64 2.81
CA LEU A 180 -4.69 -1.85 2.84
C LEU A 180 -5.92 -2.69 3.22
N TYR A 181 -6.03 -3.90 2.68
CA TYR A 181 -7.09 -4.84 3.03
C TYR A 181 -7.06 -5.18 4.52
N ILE A 182 -5.90 -5.54 5.08
CA ILE A 182 -5.79 -5.82 6.52
C ILE A 182 -6.16 -4.60 7.37
N ALA A 183 -5.74 -3.39 6.96
CA ALA A 183 -6.13 -2.17 7.67
C ALA A 183 -7.63 -1.88 7.56
N ALA A 184 -8.25 -2.15 6.41
CA ALA A 184 -9.69 -2.07 6.24
C ALA A 184 -10.40 -3.06 7.16
N VAL A 185 -10.00 -4.33 7.14
CA VAL A 185 -10.56 -5.39 7.99
C VAL A 185 -10.47 -5.05 9.48
N VAL A 186 -9.31 -4.58 9.95
CA VAL A 186 -9.13 -4.14 11.34
C VAL A 186 -9.93 -2.86 11.64
N GLY A 187 -10.13 -2.02 10.62
CA GLY A 187 -10.90 -0.78 10.70
C GLY A 187 -12.40 -0.95 10.66
N ILE A 188 -12.90 -2.09 10.19
CA ILE A 188 -14.31 -2.42 10.28
C ILE A 188 -14.66 -2.58 11.76
N ARG A 189 -15.42 -1.61 12.29
CA ARG A 189 -16.11 -1.78 13.58
C ARG A 189 -17.57 -2.17 13.32
N PRO A 190 -18.12 -3.13 14.08
CA PRO A 190 -19.56 -3.35 14.07
C PRO A 190 -20.26 -2.07 14.54
N GLY A 191 -21.18 -1.55 13.71
CA GLY A 191 -21.89 -0.30 13.97
C GLY A 191 -23.05 -0.11 12.98
N ALA A 192 -23.92 0.87 13.24
CA ALA A 192 -25.14 1.07 12.46
C ALA A 192 -24.86 1.32 10.96
N VAL A 193 -23.87 2.17 10.66
CA VAL A 193 -23.45 2.46 9.27
C VAL A 193 -22.95 1.20 8.55
N ARG A 194 -22.19 0.35 9.25
CA ARG A 194 -21.69 -0.91 8.70
C ARG A 194 -22.83 -1.89 8.44
N LYS A 195 -23.73 -2.06 9.41
CA LYS A 195 -24.92 -2.92 9.27
C LYS A 195 -25.81 -2.47 8.11
N ALA A 196 -26.02 -1.16 7.95
CA ALA A 196 -26.79 -0.59 6.85
C ALA A 196 -26.12 -0.87 5.47
N TYR A 197 -24.79 -0.78 5.39
CA TYR A 197 -24.06 -1.10 4.18
C TYR A 197 -24.09 -2.61 3.85
N ASP A 198 -23.92 -3.46 4.85
CA ASP A 198 -23.97 -4.93 4.68
C ASP A 198 -25.36 -5.40 4.25
N THR A 199 -26.41 -4.90 4.90
CA THR A 199 -27.80 -5.19 4.52
C THR A 199 -28.11 -4.71 3.11
N HIS A 200 -27.64 -3.51 2.73
CA HIS A 200 -27.80 -3.00 1.37
C HIS A 200 -27.10 -3.85 0.29
N LEU A 201 -25.92 -4.40 0.57
CA LEU A 201 -25.21 -5.25 -0.39
C LEU A 201 -25.76 -6.66 -0.43
N ASN A 202 -26.16 -7.22 0.71
CA ASN A 202 -26.79 -8.53 0.79
C ASN A 202 -28.17 -8.52 0.10
N SER A 203 -28.96 -7.45 0.25
CA SER A 203 -30.25 -7.31 -0.46
C SER A 203 -30.08 -7.23 -1.99
N LYS A 204 -28.91 -6.82 -2.47
CA LYS A 204 -28.52 -6.84 -3.89
C LYS A 204 -27.92 -8.18 -4.34
N GLY A 205 -28.04 -9.23 -3.53
CA GLY A 205 -27.54 -10.58 -3.84
C GLY A 205 -26.01 -10.68 -3.92
N LYS A 206 -25.27 -9.78 -3.27
CA LYS A 206 -23.81 -9.86 -3.24
C LYS A 206 -23.35 -10.91 -2.24
N GLU A 207 -22.29 -11.64 -2.61
CA GLU A 207 -21.62 -12.58 -1.71
C GLU A 207 -21.12 -11.85 -0.45
N SER A 208 -21.20 -12.49 0.72
CA SER A 208 -20.80 -11.90 2.01
C SER A 208 -19.37 -11.35 2.01
N LYS A 209 -18.43 -12.01 1.31
CA LYS A 209 -17.05 -11.53 1.13
C LYS A 209 -16.91 -10.29 0.25
N VAL A 210 -17.91 -9.99 -0.59
CA VAL A 210 -17.99 -8.75 -1.38
C VAL A 210 -18.64 -7.63 -0.56
N ALA A 211 -19.47 -7.98 0.43
CA ALA A 211 -19.99 -7.04 1.41
C ALA A 211 -18.94 -6.59 2.44
N MET A 212 -17.88 -7.39 2.64
CA MET A 212 -16.69 -7.06 3.43
C MET A 212 -15.68 -6.21 2.61
N PRO A 213 -15.24 -5.03 3.08
CA PRO A 213 -14.24 -4.20 2.39
C PRO A 213 -12.81 -4.75 2.46
#